data_AF-A0A7S4MKA2-F1
#
_entry.id   AF-A0A7S4MKA2-F1
#
_cell.length_a   1.000
_cell.length_b   1.000
_cell.length_c   1.000
_cell.angle_alpha   90.00
_cell.angle_beta   90.00
_cell.angle_gamma   90.00
#
_symmetry.space_group_name_H-M   'P 1'
#
loop_
_entity.id
_entity.type
_entity.pdbx_description
1 polymer ?
#
loop_
_entity_poly.entity_id
_entity_poly.type
_entity_poly.pdbx_seq_one_letter_code
_entity_poly.pdbx_strand_id
1 'polypeptide(L)'
;GTPDAREKFKQRSMSMASSDTLIALEALQADVESMSSELSEAEATMDAVDAGTEMLPPELRNQLAQLHGNLNKLLATRLDALSTGDLTSGRDEARGKRKALVLRTEALIEEVERQIKRCDSLKTAASPAPKVPSPPIQPME
;
A
#
# COMPACT_ATOMS: atom_id res chain seq x y z
N GLY A 1 7.11 -34.02 41.48
CA GLY A 1 7.69 -32.69 41.30
C GLY A 1 6.59 -31.74 40.89
N THR A 2 6.27 -30.76 41.74
CA THR A 2 5.35 -29.68 41.39
C THR A 2 6.02 -28.77 40.36
N PRO A 3 5.37 -28.44 39.23
CA PRO A 3 5.95 -27.52 38.26
C PRO A 3 6.19 -26.16 38.93
N ASP A 4 7.43 -25.69 38.83
CA ASP A 4 7.96 -24.47 39.41
C ASP A 4 7.17 -23.25 38.90
N ALA A 5 6.80 -22.32 39.79
CA ALA A 5 5.94 -21.18 39.46
C ALA A 5 6.51 -20.33 38.30
N ARG A 6 7.83 -20.40 38.10
CA ARG A 6 8.57 -19.70 37.04
C ARG A 6 8.31 -20.31 35.66
N GLU A 7 8.08 -21.63 35.56
CA GLU A 7 7.71 -22.29 34.30
C GLU A 7 6.29 -21.90 33.85
N LYS A 8 5.33 -21.83 34.78
CA LYS A 8 3.96 -21.42 34.48
C LYS A 8 3.88 -19.97 33.99
N PHE A 9 4.70 -19.08 34.55
CA PHE A 9 4.75 -17.68 34.13
C PHE A 9 5.34 -17.54 32.72
N LYS A 10 6.44 -18.25 32.42
CA LYS A 10 7.07 -18.27 31.11
C LYS A 10 6.12 -18.79 30.03
N GLN A 11 5.35 -19.85 30.34
CA GLN A 11 4.39 -20.42 29.41
C GLN A 11 3.20 -19.48 29.14
N ARG A 12 2.72 -18.73 30.15
CA ARG A 12 1.66 -17.72 29.96
C ARG A 12 2.12 -16.52 29.14
N SER A 13 3.31 -15.98 29.42
CA SER A 13 3.86 -14.85 28.67
C SER A 13 4.13 -15.21 27.19
N MET A 14 4.56 -16.45 26.92
CA MET A 14 4.80 -16.93 25.56
C MET A 14 3.51 -17.14 24.75
N SER A 15 2.43 -17.61 25.38
CA SER A 15 1.13 -17.71 24.72
C SER A 15 0.54 -16.34 24.36
N MET A 16 0.75 -15.32 25.19
CA MET A 16 0.31 -13.95 24.89
C MET A 16 1.08 -13.32 23.73
N ALA A 17 2.42 -13.43 23.71
CA ALA A 17 3.25 -12.92 22.61
C ALA A 17 2.92 -13.59 21.27
N SER A 18 2.57 -14.88 21.30
CA SER A 18 2.15 -15.61 20.10
C SER A 18 0.80 -15.12 19.57
N SER A 19 -0.13 -14.80 20.47
CA SER A 19 -1.44 -14.26 20.09
C SER A 19 -1.35 -12.84 19.52
N ASP A 20 -0.51 -11.98 20.10
CA ASP A 20 -0.35 -10.59 19.68
C ASP A 20 0.22 -10.48 18.25
N THR A 21 1.21 -11.31 17.92
CA THR A 21 1.80 -11.36 16.58
C THR A 21 0.78 -11.80 15.52
N LEU A 22 -0.08 -12.77 15.84
CA LEU A 22 -1.12 -13.24 14.93
C LEU A 22 -2.20 -12.17 14.71
N ILE A 23 -2.64 -11.50 15.79
CA ILE A 23 -3.59 -10.37 15.70
C ILE A 23 -3.00 -9.24 14.84
N ALA A 24 -1.71 -8.92 15.02
CA ALA A 24 -1.03 -7.92 14.22
C ALA A 24 -0.97 -8.32 12.72
N LEU A 25 -0.72 -9.60 12.42
CA LEU A 25 -0.75 -10.11 11.04
C LEU A 25 -2.15 -10.01 10.41
N GLU A 26 -3.21 -10.33 11.15
CA GLU A 26 -4.59 -10.19 10.68
C GLU A 26 -4.96 -8.73 10.43
N ALA A 27 -4.56 -7.83 11.34
CA ALA A 27 -4.79 -6.40 11.16
C ALA A 27 -4.05 -5.85 9.93
N LEU A 28 -2.80 -6.29 9.71
CA LEU A 28 -2.04 -5.92 8.51
C LEU A 28 -2.65 -6.47 7.24
N GLN A 29 -3.20 -7.69 7.29
CA GLN A 29 -3.91 -8.26 6.16
C GLN A 29 -5.13 -7.42 5.81
N ALA A 30 -5.96 -7.06 6.80
CA ALA A 30 -7.13 -6.22 6.57
C ALA A 30 -6.76 -4.84 5.99
N ASP A 31 -5.66 -4.24 6.45
CA ASP A 31 -5.13 -2.97 5.93
C ASP A 31 -4.73 -3.09 4.45
N VAL A 32 -4.00 -4.17 4.10
CA VAL A 32 -3.62 -4.47 2.71
C VAL A 32 -4.84 -4.75 1.82
N GLU A 33 -5.86 -5.43 2.34
CA GLU A 33 -7.11 -5.69 1.61
C GLU A 33 -7.92 -4.42 1.37
N SER A 34 -8.00 -3.52 2.37
CA SER A 34 -8.61 -2.19 2.21
C SER A 34 -7.92 -1.39 1.12
N MET A 35 -6.58 -1.31 1.18
CA MET A 35 -5.78 -0.58 0.19
C MET A 35 -5.91 -1.18 -1.22
N SER A 36 -6.02 -2.51 -1.32
CA SER A 36 -6.28 -3.20 -2.59
C SER A 36 -7.66 -2.85 -3.16
N SER A 37 -8.68 -2.70 -2.31
CA SER A 37 -10.02 -2.28 -2.73
C SER A 37 -9.99 -0.85 -3.26
N GLU A 38 -9.38 0.08 -2.52
CA GLU A 38 -9.21 1.48 -2.93
C GLU A 38 -8.50 1.58 -4.28
N LEU A 39 -7.50 0.73 -4.51
CA LEU A 39 -6.77 0.66 -5.77
C LEU A 39 -7.63 0.16 -6.94
N SER A 40 -8.50 -0.81 -6.68
CA SER A 40 -9.44 -1.34 -7.68
C SER A 40 -10.52 -0.32 -8.02
N GLU A 41 -10.99 0.46 -7.05
CA GLU A 41 -11.94 1.55 -7.28
C GLU A 41 -11.32 2.67 -8.12
N ALA A 42 -10.08 3.06 -7.80
CA ALA A 42 -9.33 4.02 -8.58
C ALA A 42 -9.10 3.54 -10.02
N GLU A 43 -8.82 2.25 -10.21
CA GLU A 43 -8.69 1.65 -11.54
C GLU A 43 -9.99 1.74 -12.34
N ALA A 44 -11.13 1.37 -11.72
CA ALA A 44 -12.43 1.45 -12.36
C ALA A 44 -12.77 2.89 -12.78
N THR A 45 -12.43 3.89 -11.96
CA THR A 45 -12.59 5.30 -12.33
C THR A 45 -11.72 5.67 -13.52
N MET A 46 -10.45 5.24 -13.56
CA MET A 46 -9.59 5.52 -14.72
C MET A 46 -10.06 4.82 -15.99
N ASP A 47 -10.63 3.62 -15.87
CA ASP A 47 -11.21 2.89 -17.01
C ASP A 47 -12.45 3.60 -17.57
N ALA A 48 -13.31 4.11 -16.69
CA ALA A 48 -14.44 4.97 -17.07
C ALA A 48 -13.99 6.27 -17.77
N VAL A 49 -12.87 6.86 -17.34
CA VAL A 49 -12.27 8.03 -18.00
C VAL A 49 -11.72 7.66 -19.39
N ASP A 50 -11.05 6.51 -19.52
CA ASP A 50 -10.53 5.99 -20.79
C ASP A 50 -11.65 5.71 -21.79
N ALA A 51 -12.76 5.13 -21.31
CA ALA A 51 -13.99 4.91 -22.07
C ALA A 51 -14.74 6.22 -22.41
N GLY A 52 -14.31 7.36 -21.86
CA GLY A 52 -14.93 8.66 -22.06
C GLY A 52 -16.30 8.81 -21.37
N THR A 53 -16.62 7.94 -20.41
CA THR A 53 -17.87 7.99 -19.65
C THR A 53 -17.80 8.97 -18.48
N GLU A 54 -16.60 9.19 -17.93
CA GLU A 54 -16.38 10.10 -16.80
C GLU A 54 -15.17 11.03 -17.01
N MET A 55 -15.10 12.10 -16.22
CA MET A 55 -13.93 12.98 -16.17
C MET A 55 -12.98 12.54 -15.05
N LEU A 56 -11.67 12.72 -15.28
CA LEU A 56 -10.66 12.38 -14.29
C LEU A 56 -10.85 13.21 -13.00
N PRO A 57 -11.09 12.58 -11.84
CA PRO A 57 -11.23 13.32 -10.60
C PRO A 57 -9.91 14.01 -10.25
N PRO A 58 -9.92 15.30 -9.87
CA PRO A 58 -8.69 16.04 -9.58
C PRO A 58 -7.93 15.49 -8.36
N GLU A 59 -8.65 14.83 -7.45
CA GLU A 59 -8.13 14.23 -6.23
C GLU A 59 -7.58 12.81 -6.41
N LEU A 60 -7.91 12.12 -7.51
CA LEU A 60 -7.55 10.71 -7.73
C LEU A 60 -6.02 10.51 -7.69
N ARG A 61 -5.27 11.41 -8.34
CA ARG A 61 -3.81 11.38 -8.30
C ARG A 61 -3.27 11.54 -6.88
N ASN A 62 -3.89 12.40 -6.08
CA ASN A 62 -3.47 12.64 -4.70
C ASN A 62 -3.78 11.41 -3.83
N GLN A 63 -4.95 10.80 -4.00
CA GLN A 63 -5.33 9.55 -3.32
C GLN A 63 -4.35 8.42 -3.65
N LEU A 64 -4.02 8.22 -4.92
CA LEU A 64 -3.02 7.23 -5.34
C LEU A 64 -1.64 7.51 -4.73
N ALA A 65 -1.20 8.78 -4.67
CA ALA A 65 0.07 9.14 -4.04
C ALA A 65 0.07 8.88 -2.51
N GLN A 66 -1.05 9.12 -1.83
CA GLN A 66 -1.22 8.78 -0.42
C GLN A 66 -1.21 7.27 -0.20
N LEU A 67 -1.91 6.52 -1.06
CA LEU A 67 -1.94 5.05 -1.02
C LEU A 67 -0.54 4.46 -1.21
N HIS A 68 0.23 4.96 -2.17
CA HIS A 68 1.64 4.59 -2.37
C HIS A 68 2.48 4.82 -1.11
N GLY A 69 2.33 5.99 -0.48
CA GLY A 69 3.03 6.32 0.77
C GLY A 69 2.63 5.41 1.93
N ASN A 70 1.34 5.09 2.04
CA ASN A 70 0.82 4.20 3.07
C ASN A 70 1.34 2.77 2.91
N LEU A 71 1.34 2.23 1.69
CA LEU A 71 1.89 0.92 1.38
C LEU A 71 3.40 0.83 1.68
N ASN A 72 4.18 1.83 1.27
CA ASN A 72 5.60 1.91 1.59
C ASN A 72 5.85 1.97 3.10
N LYS A 73 5.05 2.75 3.82
CA LYS A 73 5.13 2.83 5.28
C LYS A 73 4.78 1.49 5.92
N LEU A 74 3.73 0.81 5.46
CA LEU A 74 3.33 -0.50 5.97
C LEU A 74 4.45 -1.53 5.77
N LEU A 75 5.05 -1.56 4.59
CA LEU A 75 6.18 -2.45 4.27
C LEU A 75 7.39 -2.15 5.15
N ALA A 76 7.85 -0.90 5.19
CA ALA A 76 9.09 -0.52 5.87
C ALA A 76 9.00 -0.51 7.39
N THR A 77 7.82 -0.26 7.97
CA THR A 77 7.69 -0.07 9.43
C THR A 77 6.99 -1.20 10.14
N ARG A 78 5.93 -1.77 9.56
CA ARG A 78 5.10 -2.75 10.26
C ARG A 78 5.46 -4.18 9.85
N LEU A 79 5.58 -4.46 8.55
CA LEU A 79 5.92 -5.80 8.07
C LEU A 79 7.37 -6.19 8.37
N ASP A 80 8.31 -5.24 8.30
CA ASP A 80 9.72 -5.52 8.64
C ASP A 80 9.92 -5.76 10.15
N ALA A 81 9.32 -4.90 10.98
CA ALA A 81 9.45 -4.94 12.44
C ALA A 81 8.73 -6.14 13.10
N LEU A 82 7.83 -6.82 12.38
CA LEU A 82 7.06 -7.93 12.92
C LEU A 82 7.94 -9.18 13.08
N SER A 83 8.52 -9.35 14.27
CA SER A 83 9.32 -10.52 14.61
C SER A 83 8.44 -11.75 14.80
N THR A 84 8.62 -12.76 13.94
CA THR A 84 7.99 -14.08 14.12
C THR A 84 8.88 -15.03 14.95
N GLY A 85 10.05 -14.57 15.42
CA GLY A 85 11.03 -15.40 16.12
C GLY A 85 10.53 -15.93 17.46
N ASP A 86 9.70 -15.15 18.15
CA ASP A 86 9.18 -15.41 19.49
C ASP A 86 7.98 -16.39 19.52
N LEU A 87 7.47 -16.76 18.34
CA LEU A 87 6.39 -17.74 18.21
C LEU A 87 6.91 -19.14 18.50
N THR A 88 6.32 -19.83 19.48
CA THR A 88 6.71 -21.20 19.86
C THR A 88 5.95 -22.26 19.07
N SER A 89 4.74 -21.92 18.60
CA SER A 89 3.87 -22.73 17.73
C SER A 89 3.29 -21.81 16.65
N GLY A 90 3.02 -22.32 15.44
CA GLY A 90 2.52 -21.51 14.33
C GLY A 90 3.54 -20.53 13.73
N ARG A 91 4.82 -20.63 14.10
CA ARG A 91 5.92 -19.80 13.57
C ARG A 91 6.02 -19.85 12.06
N ASP A 92 5.93 -21.05 11.50
CA ASP A 92 6.03 -21.26 10.05
C ASP A 92 4.84 -20.63 9.32
N GLU A 93 3.64 -20.78 9.88
CA GLU A 93 2.42 -20.14 9.35
C GLU A 93 2.51 -18.62 9.42
N ALA A 94 2.93 -18.05 10.55
CA ALA A 94 3.10 -16.61 10.71
C ALA A 94 4.18 -16.05 9.78
N ARG A 95 5.29 -16.78 9.60
CA ARG A 95 6.35 -16.43 8.65
C ARG A 95 5.82 -16.48 7.21
N GLY A 96 5.03 -17.51 6.88
CA GLY A 96 4.35 -17.64 5.59
C GLY A 96 3.41 -16.46 5.33
N LYS A 97 2.55 -16.12 6.30
CA LYS A 97 1.63 -14.97 6.25
C LYS A 97 2.39 -13.65 6.09
N ARG A 98 3.41 -13.40 6.92
CA ARG A 98 4.27 -12.21 6.81
C ARG A 98 4.88 -12.10 5.40
N LYS A 99 5.45 -13.19 4.89
CA LYS A 99 6.06 -13.21 3.56
C LYS A 99 5.03 -12.96 2.45
N ALA A 100 3.85 -13.57 2.54
CA ALA A 100 2.77 -13.35 1.59
C ALA A 100 2.29 -11.89 1.61
N LEU A 101 2.16 -11.29 2.80
CA LEU A 101 1.80 -9.88 2.95
C LEU A 101 2.86 -8.97 2.36
N VAL A 102 4.14 -9.22 2.61
CA VAL A 102 5.26 -8.47 2.00
C VAL A 102 5.16 -8.48 0.48
N LEU A 103 5.06 -9.67 -0.13
CA LEU A 103 4.95 -9.80 -1.57
C LEU A 103 3.70 -9.12 -2.13
N ARG A 104 2.56 -9.22 -1.43
CA ARG A 104 1.31 -8.57 -1.83
C ARG A 104 1.42 -7.05 -1.76
N THR A 105 2.03 -6.52 -0.69
CA THR A 105 2.26 -5.08 -0.54
C THR A 105 3.23 -4.56 -1.61
N GLU A 106 4.32 -5.27 -1.91
CA GLU A 106 5.24 -4.92 -3.00
C GLU A 106 4.52 -4.86 -4.35
N ALA A 107 3.70 -5.86 -4.67
CA ALA A 107 2.91 -5.88 -5.89
C ALA A 107 1.92 -4.71 -5.98
N LEU A 108 1.25 -4.35 -4.86
CA LEU A 108 0.35 -3.21 -4.79
C LEU A 108 1.09 -1.87 -4.97
N ILE A 109 2.33 -1.75 -4.46
CA ILE A 109 3.17 -0.56 -4.67
C ILE A 109 3.43 -0.37 -6.17
N GLU A 110 3.89 -1.43 -6.85
CA GLU A 110 4.14 -1.39 -8.29
C GLU A 110 2.88 -1.04 -9.08
N GLU A 111 1.72 -1.56 -8.66
CA GLU A 111 0.44 -1.29 -9.29
C GLU A 111 -0.01 0.16 -9.11
N VAL A 112 0.09 0.70 -7.90
CA VAL A 112 -0.17 2.12 -7.64
C VAL A 112 0.75 3.01 -8.48
N GLU A 113 2.03 2.67 -8.61
CA GLU A 113 2.96 3.43 -9.46
C GLU A 113 2.54 3.41 -10.93
N ARG A 114 2.08 2.26 -11.44
CA ARG A 114 1.50 2.16 -12.79
C ARG A 114 0.27 3.05 -12.93
N GLN A 115 -0.62 3.03 -11.96
CA GLN A 115 -1.85 3.83 -11.94
C GLN A 115 -1.56 5.33 -11.89
N ILE A 116 -0.60 5.77 -11.08
CA ILE A 116 -0.18 7.19 -11.02
C ILE A 116 0.34 7.65 -12.40
N LYS A 117 1.18 6.84 -13.05
CA LYS A 117 1.70 7.15 -14.40
C LYS A 117 0.57 7.23 -15.44
N ARG A 118 -0.41 6.33 -15.36
CA ARG A 118 -1.61 6.36 -16.22
C ARG A 118 -2.43 7.62 -15.97
N CYS A 119 -2.69 7.96 -14.71
CA CYS A 119 -3.43 9.15 -14.29
C CYS A 119 -2.76 10.45 -14.80
N ASP A 120 -1.43 10.55 -14.72
CA ASP A 120 -0.66 11.69 -15.23
C ASP A 120 -0.74 11.82 -16.77
N SER A 121 -0.73 10.69 -17.47
CA SER A 121 -0.89 10.62 -18.92
C SER A 121 -2.29 11.07 -19.36
N LEU A 122 -3.35 10.62 -18.66
CA LEU A 122 -4.73 11.04 -18.91
C LEU A 122 -4.92 12.53 -18.66
N LYS A 123 -4.32 13.07 -17.59
CA LYS A 123 -4.37 14.50 -17.27
C LYS A 123 -3.67 15.35 -18.34
N THR A 124 -2.54 14.89 -18.85
CA THR A 124 -1.79 15.57 -19.92
C THR A 124 -2.57 15.52 -21.24
N ALA A 125 -3.20 14.40 -21.58
CA ALA A 125 -4.05 14.28 -22.77
C ALA A 125 -5.30 15.18 -22.72
N ALA A 126 -5.86 15.39 -21.53
CA ALA A 126 -7.02 16.27 -21.30
C ALA A 126 -6.67 17.77 -21.29
N SER A 127 -5.38 18.14 -21.19
CA SER A 127 -4.93 19.53 -21.21
C SER A 127 -4.12 19.82 -22.48
N PRO A 128 -4.75 20.23 -23.60
CA PRO A 128 -4.00 20.77 -24.73
C PRO A 128 -3.36 22.08 -24.28
N ALA A 129 -2.04 22.08 -24.08
CA ALA A 129 -1.29 23.27 -23.73
C ALA A 129 -1.62 24.44 -24.69
N PRO A 130 -1.85 25.66 -24.19
CA PRO A 130 -1.97 26.82 -25.06
C PRO A 130 -0.60 27.10 -25.69
N LYS A 131 -0.45 26.79 -26.98
CA LYS A 131 0.60 27.38 -27.81
C LYS A 131 0.32 28.87 -27.92
N VAL A 132 0.91 29.67 -27.02
CA VAL A 132 1.08 31.10 -27.27
C VAL A 132 2.31 31.26 -28.17
N PRO A 133 2.16 31.60 -29.47
CA PRO A 133 3.31 32.01 -30.26
C PRO A 133 3.84 33.33 -29.69
N SER A 134 5.06 33.33 -29.16
CA SER A 134 5.76 34.56 -28.82
C SER A 134 5.84 35.44 -30.08
N PRO A 135 5.41 36.71 -30.04
CA PRO A 135 5.56 37.59 -31.18
C PRO A 135 7.06 37.87 -31.41
N PRO A 136 7.52 37.95 -32.67
CA PRO A 136 8.89 38.31 -32.97
C PRO A 136 9.14 39.74 -32.47
N ILE A 137 10.07 39.88 -31.52
CA ILE A 137 10.63 41.16 -31.15
C ILE A 137 11.42 41.63 -32.37
N GLN A 138 10.88 42.58 -33.13
CA GLN A 138 11.63 43.29 -34.14
C GLN A 138 12.42 44.43 -33.47
N PRO A 139 13.76 44.45 -33.56
CA PRO A 139 14.51 45.66 -33.33
C PRO A 139 14.42 46.51 -34.60
N MET A 140 13.84 47.71 -34.52
CA MET A 140 14.08 48.76 -35.51
C MET A 140 14.78 49.91 -34.82
N GLU A 141 16.06 50.06 -35.18
CA GLU A 141 16.81 51.33 -35.12
C GLU A 141 16.22 52.37 -36.09
#